data_AF-A0A560KL58-F1
#
_entry.id   AF-A0A560KL58-F1
#
_cell.length_a   1.000
_cell.length_b   1.000
_cell.length_c   1.000
_cell.angle_alpha   90.00
_cell.angle_beta   90.00
_cell.angle_gamma   90.00
#
_symmetry.space_group_name_H-M   'P 1'
#
loop_
_entity.id
_entity.type
_entity.pdbx_description
1 polymer ?
#
loop_
_entity_poly.entity_id
_entity_poly.type
_entity_poly.pdbx_seq_one_letter_code
_entity_poly.pdbx_strand_id
1 'polypeptide(L)'
;MTTSLGTAQHQLSIDQRLDRLGQHVVRSRLFLDLWSYFELDDTRQHIIETMREYNEFFRFTPHAYLLTYCIYIAGAFETRRDTINFGTLIRDMTGAGHLQGSQEAEVAALMLTAKAAARKVAILRNNAFAHRTSAITYNDVFELAKVSPAELRELTDVALQLFNAMAAIRGVTKQYFTELPTRDAKSMMAALASKC
;
A
#
# COMPACT_ATOMS: atom_id res chain seq x y z
N MET A 1 -25.77 -1.07 -42.96
CA MET A 1 -24.32 -1.17 -42.69
C MET A 1 -23.97 -0.12 -41.65
N THR A 2 -23.82 -0.53 -40.39
CA THR A 2 -23.42 0.34 -39.29
C THR A 2 -22.26 -0.33 -38.59
N THR A 3 -21.06 0.09 -38.98
CA THR A 3 -19.79 -0.24 -38.35
C THR A 3 -19.72 0.47 -37.00
N SER A 4 -19.92 -0.29 -35.91
CA SER A 4 -19.57 0.16 -34.57
C SER A 4 -18.05 0.11 -34.43
N LEU A 5 -17.43 1.29 -34.36
CA LEU A 5 -16.03 1.48 -34.00
C LEU A 5 -15.84 1.07 -32.53
N GLY A 6 -15.46 -0.19 -32.32
CA GLY A 6 -14.89 -0.62 -31.05
C GLY A 6 -13.58 0.11 -30.83
N THR A 7 -13.56 1.08 -29.91
CA THR A 7 -12.31 1.61 -29.36
C THR A 7 -11.60 0.47 -28.66
N ALA A 8 -10.63 -0.16 -29.34
CA ALA A 8 -9.72 -1.10 -28.72
C ALA A 8 -8.99 -0.37 -27.58
N GLN A 9 -9.39 -0.64 -26.35
CA GLN A 9 -8.78 -0.07 -25.18
C GLN A 9 -7.34 -0.59 -25.12
N HIS A 10 -6.37 0.29 -25.37
CA HIS A 10 -4.95 -0.07 -25.39
C HIS A 10 -4.52 -0.60 -24.02
N GLN A 11 -4.47 -1.93 -23.87
CA GLN A 11 -4.01 -2.57 -22.65
C GLN A 11 -2.50 -2.35 -22.48
N LEU A 12 -2.10 -1.93 -21.28
CA LEU A 12 -0.68 -1.75 -20.95
C LEU A 12 0.06 -3.10 -21.01
N SER A 13 1.33 -3.06 -21.41
CA SER A 13 2.18 -4.25 -21.41
C SER A 13 2.35 -4.83 -20.00
N ILE A 14 2.80 -6.09 -19.90
CA ILE A 14 3.13 -6.70 -18.59
C ILE A 14 4.15 -5.82 -17.84
N ASP A 15 5.18 -5.32 -18.51
CA ASP A 15 6.24 -4.54 -17.88
C ASP A 15 5.73 -3.18 -17.37
N GLN A 16 4.88 -2.50 -18.15
CA GLN A 16 4.26 -1.24 -17.72
C GLN A 16 3.31 -1.44 -16.54
N ARG A 17 2.56 -2.55 -16.51
CA ARG A 17 1.69 -2.90 -15.39
C ARG A 17 2.50 -3.28 -14.16
N LEU A 18 3.59 -4.02 -14.34
CA LEU A 18 4.50 -4.41 -13.27
C LEU A 18 5.16 -3.17 -12.64
N ASP A 19 5.68 -2.24 -13.45
CA ASP A 19 6.25 -0.97 -12.96
C ASP A 19 5.23 -0.18 -12.12
N ARG A 20 4.00 -0.02 -12.61
CA ARG A 20 2.92 0.64 -11.86
C ARG A 20 2.61 -0.05 -10.54
N LEU A 21 2.58 -1.38 -10.53
CA LEU A 21 2.37 -2.14 -9.30
C LEU A 21 3.52 -1.93 -8.31
N GLY A 22 4.77 -1.92 -8.78
CA GLY A 22 5.94 -1.59 -7.97
C GLY A 22 5.84 -0.19 -7.34
N GLN A 23 5.41 0.81 -8.12
CA GLN A 23 5.16 2.15 -7.61
C GLN A 23 4.05 2.17 -6.54
N HIS A 24 2.99 1.36 -6.69
CA HIS A 24 1.93 1.25 -5.68
C HIS A 24 2.45 0.66 -4.37
N VAL A 25 3.29 -0.38 -4.44
CA VAL A 25 3.92 -1.00 -3.26
C VAL A 25 4.88 -0.02 -2.56
N VAL A 26 5.70 0.70 -3.30
CA VAL A 26 6.59 1.71 -2.71
C VAL A 26 5.76 2.83 -2.06
N ARG A 27 4.78 3.38 -2.78
CA ARG A 27 3.92 4.45 -2.25
C ARG A 27 3.15 4.01 -1.01
N SER A 28 2.60 2.79 -0.99
CA SER A 28 1.90 2.30 0.20
C SER A 28 2.82 2.34 1.41
N ARG A 29 4.09 1.91 1.27
CA ARG A 29 5.04 1.98 2.38
C ARG A 29 5.29 3.40 2.88
N LEU A 30 5.44 4.37 1.99
CA LEU A 30 5.64 5.78 2.39
C LEU A 30 4.49 6.28 3.27
N PHE A 31 3.25 5.98 2.87
CA PHE A 31 2.07 6.37 3.64
C PHE A 31 1.94 5.63 4.96
N LEU A 32 2.30 4.34 5.00
CA LEU A 32 2.32 3.57 6.24
C LEU A 32 3.35 4.13 7.22
N ASP A 33 4.56 4.41 6.75
CA ASP A 33 5.65 4.91 7.60
C ASP A 33 5.34 6.32 8.14
N LEU A 34 4.74 7.20 7.33
CA LEU A 34 4.27 8.50 7.79
C LEU A 34 3.14 8.37 8.81
N TRP A 35 2.13 7.54 8.53
CA TRP A 35 1.06 7.28 9.49
C TRP A 35 1.63 6.76 10.81
N SER A 36 2.55 5.79 10.76
CA SER A 36 3.19 5.24 11.96
C SER A 36 3.89 6.32 12.77
N TYR A 37 4.63 7.24 12.12
CA TYR A 37 5.32 8.33 12.81
C TYR A 37 4.38 9.32 13.51
N PHE A 38 3.18 9.56 12.96
CA PHE A 38 2.23 10.51 13.55
C PHE A 38 1.27 9.89 14.56
N GLU A 39 1.03 8.57 14.51
CA GLU A 39 -0.02 7.93 15.30
C GLU A 39 0.48 6.92 16.34
N LEU A 40 1.65 6.30 16.17
CA LEU A 40 2.14 5.32 17.15
C LEU A 40 2.64 6.01 18.41
N ASP A 41 2.39 5.40 19.57
CA ASP A 41 2.67 5.98 20.88
C ASP A 41 4.15 6.35 21.08
N ASP A 42 5.06 5.55 20.53
CA ASP A 42 6.51 5.72 20.61
C ASP A 42 7.03 7.00 19.92
N THR A 43 6.22 7.60 19.05
CA THR A 43 6.59 8.77 18.27
C THR A 43 5.64 9.93 18.52
N ARG A 44 4.33 9.66 18.57
CA ARG A 44 3.28 10.66 18.79
C ARG A 44 3.44 11.44 20.08
N GLN A 45 3.80 10.78 21.18
CA GLN A 45 3.96 11.45 22.48
C GLN A 45 5.03 12.55 22.45
N HIS A 46 6.01 12.44 21.56
CA HIS A 46 7.09 13.42 21.42
C HIS A 46 6.75 14.60 20.51
N ILE A 47 5.66 14.52 19.74
CA ILE A 47 5.31 15.53 18.73
C ILE A 47 3.89 16.10 18.90
N ILE A 48 3.12 15.60 19.87
CA ILE A 48 1.70 15.93 20.02
C ILE A 48 1.44 17.41 20.30
N GLU A 49 2.29 18.08 21.08
CA GLU A 49 2.11 19.52 21.37
C GLU A 49 2.31 20.36 20.12
N THR A 50 3.33 20.05 19.31
CA THR A 50 3.54 20.67 18.01
C THR A 50 2.37 20.37 17.06
N MET A 51 1.85 19.15 17.05
CA MET A 51 0.65 18.83 16.25
C MET A 51 -0.57 19.64 16.68
N ARG A 52 -0.74 19.90 17.98
CA ARG A 52 -1.87 20.68 18.54
C ARG A 52 -1.80 22.15 18.17
N GLU A 53 -0.61 22.74 18.05
CA GLU A 53 -0.47 24.12 17.58
C GLU A 53 -0.98 24.26 16.14
N TYR A 54 -0.68 23.28 15.29
CA TYR A 54 -1.14 23.22 13.90
C TYR A 54 -2.33 22.25 13.73
N ASN A 55 -3.27 22.27 14.69
CA ASN A 55 -4.35 21.28 14.79
C ASN A 55 -5.09 21.08 13.47
N GLU A 56 -5.55 22.15 12.82
CA GLU A 56 -6.34 22.04 11.58
C GLU A 56 -5.59 21.34 10.44
N PHE A 57 -4.26 21.44 10.42
CA PHE A 57 -3.43 20.70 9.47
C PHE A 57 -3.29 19.23 9.86
N PHE A 58 -2.95 18.95 11.13
CA PHE A 58 -2.68 17.59 11.59
C PHE A 58 -3.92 16.77 11.92
N ARG A 59 -5.10 17.40 12.07
CA ARG A 59 -6.36 16.75 12.43
C ARG A 59 -6.74 15.61 11.51
N PHE A 60 -6.47 15.75 10.21
CA PHE A 60 -6.84 14.76 9.19
C PHE A 60 -5.65 14.15 8.46
N THR A 61 -4.45 14.71 8.62
CA THR A 61 -3.25 14.30 7.88
C THR A 61 -2.88 12.82 8.13
N PRO A 62 -2.75 12.34 9.38
CA PRO A 62 -2.43 10.94 9.62
C PRO A 62 -3.52 9.99 9.10
N HIS A 63 -4.79 10.39 9.19
CA HIS A 63 -5.88 9.63 8.62
C HIS A 63 -5.78 9.48 7.10
N ALA A 64 -5.49 10.59 6.40
CA ALA A 64 -5.30 10.58 4.96
C ALA A 64 -4.17 9.63 4.56
N TYR A 65 -3.08 9.56 5.34
CA TYR A 65 -2.00 8.60 5.12
C TYR A 65 -2.47 7.15 5.27
N LEU A 66 -3.14 6.78 6.36
CA LEU A 66 -3.63 5.41 6.54
C LEU A 66 -4.62 4.99 5.45
N LEU A 67 -5.55 5.89 5.09
CA LEU A 67 -6.52 5.64 4.03
C LEU A 67 -5.80 5.41 2.69
N THR A 68 -4.85 6.28 2.36
CA THR A 68 -4.08 6.19 1.11
C THR A 68 -3.23 4.91 1.06
N TYR A 69 -2.62 4.52 2.17
CA TYR A 69 -1.98 3.21 2.32
C TYR A 69 -2.94 2.07 1.97
N CYS A 70 -4.13 2.06 2.60
CA CYS A 70 -5.14 1.02 2.38
C CYS A 70 -5.58 0.94 0.91
N ILE A 71 -5.73 2.07 0.22
CA ILE A 71 -6.06 2.11 -1.21
C ILE A 71 -5.00 1.37 -2.03
N TYR A 72 -3.73 1.76 -1.88
CA TYR A 72 -2.65 1.22 -2.70
C TYR A 72 -2.42 -0.27 -2.43
N ILE A 73 -2.31 -0.67 -1.16
CA ILE A 73 -1.98 -2.05 -0.82
C ILE A 73 -3.17 -2.98 -1.07
N ALA A 74 -4.41 -2.57 -0.77
CA ALA A 74 -5.57 -3.39 -1.10
C ALA A 74 -5.74 -3.53 -2.61
N GLY A 75 -5.46 -2.47 -3.38
CA GLY A 75 -5.44 -2.52 -4.84
C GLY A 75 -4.41 -3.51 -5.39
N ALA A 76 -3.23 -3.59 -4.78
CA ALA A 76 -2.19 -4.54 -5.19
C ALA A 76 -2.61 -6.02 -5.04
N PHE A 77 -3.45 -6.33 -4.04
CA PHE A 77 -3.92 -7.69 -3.73
C PHE A 77 -5.40 -7.94 -4.08
N GLU A 78 -6.03 -7.06 -4.85
CA GLU A 78 -7.43 -7.21 -5.21
C GLU A 78 -7.64 -8.36 -6.22
N THR A 79 -8.90 -8.78 -6.44
CA THR A 79 -9.24 -10.01 -7.17
C THR A 79 -9.89 -9.80 -8.54
N ARG A 80 -10.31 -8.58 -8.87
CA ARG A 80 -10.82 -8.24 -10.20
C ARG A 80 -9.72 -8.45 -11.25
N ARG A 81 -10.17 -8.74 -12.46
CA ARG A 81 -9.29 -9.08 -13.59
C ARG A 81 -9.00 -7.88 -14.49
N ASP A 82 -9.74 -6.79 -14.31
CA ASP A 82 -9.66 -5.56 -15.10
C ASP A 82 -8.76 -4.50 -14.45
N THR A 83 -8.02 -4.85 -13.40
CA THR A 83 -7.10 -3.93 -12.69
C THR A 83 -5.66 -4.42 -12.71
N ILE A 84 -4.74 -3.55 -12.26
CA ILE A 84 -3.32 -3.88 -12.10
C ILE A 84 -3.11 -4.40 -10.67
N ASN A 85 -3.03 -5.72 -10.52
CA ASN A 85 -2.82 -6.40 -9.25
C ASN A 85 -1.91 -7.63 -9.42
N PHE A 86 -1.38 -8.14 -8.30
CA PHE A 86 -0.50 -9.31 -8.28
C PHE A 86 -1.15 -10.53 -8.94
N GLY A 87 -2.41 -10.85 -8.59
CA GLY A 87 -3.07 -12.05 -9.09
C GLY A 87 -3.24 -12.08 -10.61
N THR A 88 -3.54 -10.93 -11.21
CA THR A 88 -3.67 -10.79 -12.67
C THR A 88 -2.30 -10.84 -13.35
N LEU A 89 -1.28 -10.16 -12.81
CA LEU A 89 0.07 -10.20 -13.38
C LEU A 89 0.71 -11.58 -13.30
N ILE A 90 0.56 -12.28 -12.17
CA ILE A 90 1.04 -13.65 -12.01
C ILE A 90 0.40 -14.56 -13.06
N ARG A 91 -0.94 -14.48 -13.22
CA ARG A 91 -1.65 -15.27 -14.24
C ARG A 91 -1.15 -14.98 -15.65
N ASP A 92 -0.99 -13.71 -16.00
CA ASP A 92 -0.53 -13.31 -17.33
C ASP A 92 0.91 -13.74 -17.59
N MET A 93 1.79 -13.64 -16.58
CA MET A 93 3.19 -14.09 -16.67
C MET A 93 3.30 -15.61 -16.79
N THR A 94 2.49 -16.38 -16.05
CA THR A 94 2.41 -17.84 -16.20
C THR A 94 1.89 -18.21 -17.60
N GLY A 95 0.80 -17.59 -18.05
CA GLY A 95 0.22 -17.85 -19.37
C GLY A 95 1.14 -17.50 -20.54
N ALA A 96 2.00 -16.50 -20.38
CA ALA A 96 3.04 -16.13 -21.33
C ALA A 96 4.32 -16.97 -21.23
N GLY A 97 4.38 -17.94 -20.28
CA GLY A 97 5.54 -18.79 -20.07
C GLY A 97 6.74 -18.10 -19.40
N HIS A 98 6.56 -16.92 -18.81
CA HIS A 98 7.62 -16.20 -18.10
C HIS A 98 7.84 -16.71 -16.68
N LEU A 99 6.79 -17.23 -16.04
CA LEU A 99 6.82 -17.72 -14.66
C LEU A 99 6.66 -19.24 -14.68
N GLN A 100 7.73 -19.97 -14.36
CA GLN A 100 7.76 -21.44 -14.39
C GLN A 100 8.65 -22.03 -13.29
N GLY A 101 8.40 -23.29 -12.91
CA GLY A 101 9.29 -24.06 -12.05
C GLY A 101 9.50 -23.44 -10.66
N SER A 102 10.76 -23.28 -10.24
CA SER A 102 11.09 -22.73 -8.92
C SER A 102 10.63 -21.28 -8.74
N GLN A 103 10.61 -20.47 -9.80
CA GLN A 103 10.16 -19.09 -9.76
C GLN A 103 8.65 -18.99 -9.47
N GLU A 104 7.87 -19.88 -10.08
CA GLU A 104 6.43 -19.98 -9.82
C GLU A 104 6.15 -20.38 -8.36
N ALA A 105 6.90 -21.35 -7.85
CA ALA A 105 6.78 -21.80 -6.46
C ALA A 105 7.13 -20.68 -5.46
N GLU A 106 8.18 -19.90 -5.71
CA GLU A 106 8.57 -18.75 -4.89
C GLU A 106 7.46 -17.68 -4.85
N VAL A 107 6.96 -17.28 -6.02
CA VAL A 107 5.87 -16.30 -6.15
C VAL A 107 4.58 -16.79 -5.47
N ALA A 108 4.25 -18.07 -5.62
CA ALA A 108 3.09 -18.69 -4.98
C ALA A 108 3.23 -18.70 -3.44
N ALA A 109 4.42 -18.98 -2.92
CA ALA A 109 4.69 -18.95 -1.48
C ALA A 109 4.52 -17.53 -0.91
N LEU A 110 5.05 -16.51 -1.59
CA LEU A 110 4.88 -15.11 -1.17
C LEU A 110 3.40 -14.68 -1.20
N MET A 111 2.65 -15.07 -2.23
CA MET A 111 1.20 -14.84 -2.29
C MET A 111 0.45 -15.51 -1.14
N LEU A 112 0.84 -16.72 -0.76
CA LEU A 112 0.25 -17.44 0.37
C LEU A 112 0.52 -16.71 1.69
N THR A 113 1.76 -16.26 1.91
CA THR A 113 2.15 -15.47 3.09
C THR A 113 1.34 -14.18 3.20
N ALA A 114 1.14 -13.46 2.10
CA ALA A 114 0.39 -12.20 2.09
C ALA A 114 -1.11 -12.36 2.33
N LYS A 115 -1.69 -13.53 2.02
CA LYS A 115 -3.14 -13.74 1.87
C LYS A 115 -3.97 -13.28 3.08
N ALA A 116 -3.54 -13.65 4.29
CA ALA A 116 -4.28 -13.36 5.51
C ALA A 116 -4.33 -11.84 5.79
N ALA A 117 -3.17 -11.19 5.76
CA ALA A 117 -3.05 -9.75 6.00
C ALA A 117 -3.71 -8.93 4.88
N ALA A 118 -3.55 -9.33 3.61
CA ALA A 118 -4.20 -8.68 2.47
C ALA A 118 -5.74 -8.67 2.61
N ARG A 119 -6.33 -9.78 3.09
CA ARG A 119 -7.76 -9.85 3.37
C ARG A 119 -8.19 -8.89 4.47
N LYS A 120 -7.41 -8.78 5.55
CA LYS A 120 -7.68 -7.82 6.64
C LYS A 120 -7.62 -6.38 6.12
N VAL A 121 -6.65 -6.05 5.27
CA VAL A 121 -6.55 -4.70 4.71
C VAL A 121 -7.67 -4.39 3.71
N ALA A 122 -8.18 -5.37 2.96
CA ALA A 122 -9.37 -5.18 2.14
C ALA A 122 -10.61 -4.84 2.98
N ILE A 123 -10.76 -5.48 4.15
CA ILE A 123 -11.81 -5.16 5.14
C ILE A 123 -11.59 -3.76 5.70
N LEU A 124 -10.36 -3.45 6.14
CA LEU A 124 -9.96 -2.14 6.65
C LEU A 124 -10.28 -1.03 5.64
N ARG A 125 -9.93 -1.22 4.37
CA ARG A 125 -10.26 -0.29 3.28
C ARG A 125 -11.76 -0.05 3.21
N ASN A 126 -12.56 -1.11 3.10
CA ASN A 126 -14.01 -0.98 2.96
C ASN A 126 -14.64 -0.26 4.16
N ASN A 127 -14.18 -0.56 5.37
CA ASN A 127 -14.67 0.06 6.60
C ASN A 127 -14.19 1.51 6.73
N ALA A 128 -12.92 1.81 6.44
CA ALA A 128 -12.36 3.16 6.45
C ALA A 128 -13.09 4.10 5.47
N PHE A 129 -13.58 3.58 4.34
CA PHE A 129 -14.41 4.35 3.41
C PHE A 129 -15.89 4.43 3.82
N ALA A 130 -16.43 3.38 4.42
CA ALA A 130 -17.86 3.29 4.77
C ALA A 130 -18.22 4.05 6.05
N HIS A 131 -17.32 4.14 7.03
CA HIS A 131 -17.61 4.75 8.32
C HIS A 131 -17.36 6.27 8.33
N ARG A 132 -18.23 7.00 7.60
CA ARG A 132 -18.43 8.45 7.77
C ARG A 132 -19.45 8.76 8.88
N THR A 133 -19.49 7.98 9.95
CA THR A 133 -20.42 8.19 11.06
C THR A 133 -19.68 8.69 12.30
N SER A 134 -20.31 9.59 13.05
CA SER A 134 -19.74 10.32 14.19
C SER A 134 -19.45 9.49 15.44
N ALA A 135 -19.38 8.15 15.34
CA ALA A 135 -19.51 7.24 16.47
C ALA A 135 -18.39 6.18 16.60
N ILE A 136 -17.37 6.19 15.74
CA ILE A 136 -16.31 5.17 15.70
C ILE A 136 -14.95 5.85 15.78
N THR A 137 -14.14 5.50 16.78
CA THR A 137 -12.77 5.97 16.98
C THR A 137 -11.79 5.19 16.09
N TYR A 138 -10.54 5.65 15.94
CA TYR A 138 -9.56 4.94 15.11
C TYR A 138 -9.15 3.58 15.68
N ASN A 139 -9.08 3.46 17.00
CA ASN A 139 -8.88 2.16 17.65
C ASN A 139 -9.98 1.19 17.24
N ASP A 140 -11.23 1.66 17.16
CA ASP A 140 -12.34 0.82 16.72
C ASP A 140 -12.18 0.34 15.27
N VAL A 141 -11.54 1.11 14.38
CA VAL A 141 -11.29 0.71 12.98
C VAL A 141 -10.21 -0.38 12.88
N PHE A 142 -9.12 -0.26 13.65
CA PHE A 142 -8.07 -1.29 13.73
C PHE A 142 -8.58 -2.56 14.42
N GLU A 143 -9.31 -2.43 15.52
CA GLU A 143 -9.96 -3.52 16.24
C GLU A 143 -10.98 -4.25 15.34
N LEU A 144 -11.77 -3.51 14.57
CA LEU A 144 -12.74 -4.07 13.63
C LEU A 144 -12.07 -4.87 12.51
N ALA A 145 -10.93 -4.39 12.00
CA ALA A 145 -10.14 -5.11 10.98
C ALA A 145 -9.24 -6.21 11.57
N LYS A 146 -9.09 -6.27 12.90
CA LYS A 146 -8.20 -7.18 13.63
C LYS A 146 -6.79 -7.21 13.04
N VAL A 147 -6.25 -6.04 12.71
CA VAL A 147 -4.93 -5.89 12.09
C VAL A 147 -4.05 -4.99 12.92
N SER A 148 -2.82 -5.40 13.15
CA SER A 148 -1.81 -4.61 13.85
C SER A 148 -0.94 -3.79 12.88
N PRO A 149 -0.30 -2.71 13.34
CA PRO A 149 0.69 -1.97 12.55
C PRO A 149 1.83 -2.86 12.03
N ALA A 150 2.25 -3.84 12.82
CA ALA A 150 3.27 -4.81 12.43
C ALA A 150 2.81 -5.66 11.23
N GLU A 151 1.58 -6.19 11.26
CA GLU A 151 1.03 -6.94 10.14
C GLU A 151 0.89 -6.10 8.86
N LEU A 152 0.62 -4.79 8.97
CA LEU A 152 0.61 -3.88 7.82
C LEU A 152 2.02 -3.72 7.21
N ARG A 153 3.03 -3.61 8.07
CA ARG A 153 4.44 -3.50 7.67
C ARG A 153 4.89 -4.79 6.98
N GLU A 154 4.63 -5.93 7.62
CA GLU A 154 4.95 -7.26 7.07
C GLU A 154 4.27 -7.50 5.72
N LEU A 155 2.98 -7.17 5.57
CA LEU A 155 2.27 -7.27 4.29
C LEU A 155 2.97 -6.45 3.21
N THR A 156 3.41 -5.24 3.56
CA THR A 156 4.09 -4.34 2.62
C THR A 156 5.48 -4.86 2.25
N ASP A 157 6.22 -5.43 3.20
CA ASP A 157 7.51 -6.09 2.95
C ASP A 157 7.34 -7.31 2.02
N VAL A 158 6.34 -8.15 2.27
CA VAL A 158 6.01 -9.30 1.40
C VAL A 158 5.58 -8.82 0.01
N ALA A 159 4.82 -7.73 -0.09
CA ALA A 159 4.45 -7.15 -1.38
C ALA A 159 5.67 -6.67 -2.18
N LEU A 160 6.68 -6.10 -1.51
CA LEU A 160 7.92 -5.70 -2.16
C LEU A 160 8.74 -6.90 -2.62
N GLN A 161 8.85 -7.94 -1.78
CA GLN A 161 9.52 -9.19 -2.15
C GLN A 161 8.85 -9.81 -3.37
N LEU A 162 7.51 -9.87 -3.38
CA LEU A 162 6.71 -10.40 -4.48
C LEU A 162 6.92 -9.59 -5.77
N PHE A 163 6.86 -8.26 -5.69
CA PHE A 163 7.18 -7.39 -6.82
C PHE A 163 8.61 -7.66 -7.33
N ASN A 164 9.60 -7.71 -6.44
CA ASN A 164 11.01 -7.86 -6.82
C ASN A 164 11.31 -9.25 -7.42
N ALA A 165 10.60 -10.29 -7.01
CA ALA A 165 10.67 -11.62 -7.62
C ALA A 165 10.15 -11.58 -9.07
N MET A 166 8.97 -10.98 -9.30
CA MET A 166 8.44 -10.79 -10.65
C MET A 166 9.32 -9.86 -11.51
N ALA A 167 9.87 -8.81 -10.90
CA ALA A 167 10.74 -7.85 -11.57
C ALA A 167 12.01 -8.51 -12.10
N ALA A 168 12.63 -9.39 -11.30
CA ALA A 168 13.81 -10.15 -11.69
C ALA A 168 13.54 -11.04 -12.91
N ILE A 169 12.37 -11.68 -12.98
CA ILE A 169 11.96 -12.53 -14.10
C ILE A 169 11.82 -11.74 -15.40
N ARG A 170 11.29 -10.51 -15.31
CA ARG A 170 11.08 -9.63 -16.47
C ARG A 170 12.30 -8.78 -16.82
N GLY A 171 13.38 -8.84 -16.03
CA GLY A 171 14.55 -7.98 -16.20
C GLY A 171 14.26 -6.50 -15.95
N VAL A 172 13.18 -6.17 -15.23
CA VAL A 172 12.86 -4.79 -14.86
C VAL A 172 13.49 -4.42 -13.51
N THR A 173 13.68 -3.12 -13.29
CA THR A 173 14.38 -2.61 -12.11
C THR A 173 13.65 -2.99 -10.81
N LYS A 174 14.41 -3.56 -9.86
CA LYS A 174 13.94 -3.81 -8.50
C LYS A 174 13.64 -2.51 -7.78
N GLN A 175 12.67 -2.55 -6.89
CA GLN A 175 12.26 -1.43 -6.06
C GLN A 175 12.77 -1.62 -4.63
N TYR A 176 12.88 -0.51 -3.91
CA TYR A 176 13.33 -0.46 -2.53
C TYR A 176 12.53 0.60 -1.78
N PHE A 177 12.33 0.38 -0.48
CA PHE A 177 11.78 1.41 0.38
C PHE A 177 12.83 2.46 0.73
N THR A 178 12.35 3.64 1.06
CA THR A 178 13.18 4.77 1.46
C THR A 178 12.66 5.37 2.75
N GLU A 179 13.57 5.79 3.62
CA GLU A 179 13.23 6.44 4.88
C GLU A 179 13.06 7.96 4.75
N LEU A 180 13.28 8.51 3.53
CA LEU A 180 13.28 9.95 3.29
C LEU A 180 12.01 10.66 3.78
N PRO A 181 10.78 10.18 3.51
CA PRO A 181 9.58 10.90 3.97
C PRO A 181 9.49 10.99 5.49
N THR A 182 9.84 9.92 6.20
CA THR A 182 9.84 9.92 7.66
C THR A 182 10.95 10.80 8.22
N ARG A 183 12.13 10.82 7.59
CA ARG A 183 13.22 11.72 7.97
C ARG A 183 12.83 13.18 7.80
N ASP A 184 12.23 13.52 6.66
CA ASP A 184 11.80 14.88 6.36
C ASP A 184 10.65 15.31 7.28
N ALA A 185 9.71 14.40 7.60
CA ALA A 185 8.67 14.65 8.59
C ALA A 185 9.26 14.92 9.99
N LYS A 186 10.27 14.14 10.42
CA LYS A 186 11.00 14.39 11.68
C LYS A 186 11.68 15.75 11.70
N SER A 187 12.38 16.11 10.62
CA SER A 187 13.02 17.41 10.49
C SER A 187 12.01 18.56 10.50
N MET A 188 10.87 18.38 9.83
CA MET A 188 9.77 19.35 9.86
C MET A 188 9.24 19.54 11.28
N MET A 189 8.91 18.46 12.00
CA MET A 189 8.38 18.56 13.37
C MET A 189 9.38 19.22 14.32
N ALA A 190 10.68 18.90 14.20
CA ALA A 190 11.72 19.55 14.99
C ALA A 190 11.83 21.06 14.70
N ALA A 191 11.71 21.45 13.42
CA ALA A 191 11.76 22.85 13.02
C ALA A 191 10.49 23.65 13.38
N LEU A 192 9.34 22.97 13.51
CA LEU A 192 8.12 23.58 14.02
C LEU A 192 8.23 23.76 15.55
N ALA A 193 8.67 22.74 16.27
CA ALA A 193 8.82 22.78 17.72
C ALA A 193 9.83 23.85 18.21
N SER A 194 10.84 24.20 17.42
CA SER A 194 11.82 25.23 17.78
C SER A 194 11.31 26.67 17.62
N LYS A 195 10.11 26.85 17.03
CA LYS A 195 9.45 28.15 16.87
C LYS A 195 8.42 28.44 17.98
N CYS A 196 8.20 27.48 18.87
CA CYS A 196 7.30 27.54 20.02
C CYS A 196 8.10 27.86 21.28
#